data_AF-A0A847MQG2-F1
#
_entry.id   AF-A0A847MQG2-F1
#
_cell.length_a   1.000
_cell.length_b   1.000
_cell.length_c   1.000
_cell.angle_alpha   90.00
_cell.angle_beta   90.00
_cell.angle_gamma   90.00
#
_symmetry.space_group_name_H-M   'P 1'
#
loop_
_entity.id
_entity.type
_entity.pdbx_description
1 polymer ?
#
loop_
_entity_poly.entity_id
_entity_poly.type
_entity_poly.pdbx_seq_one_letter_code
_entity_poly.pdbx_strand_id
1 'polypeptide(L)'
;MIWVNLGSFTLLLGVMFALFTSIAAFYAAQKRNDLIPLVKLGGTLTNLLVLVAFIALLVVLVNDLFYVRYVAHHSNSQLPIFYKISAAWGGHEGSLLFWALLLGIWNQIFQRWAKSLTPGLALNALGVLHAVMTGFLLFILAGSSPFTLIDPAPPEGADLNPLLQDIGLVIHPPFLYLGYVGTTHVFALSLAALITGEAGRAWASSCRPWALAAWGFLSIGILIGSMWAYYELGWGGWWFWDPVENASLMPWFCLTALIHCLLVA
;
A
#
# COMPACT_ATOMS: atom_id res chain seq x y z
N MET A 1 -18.74 9.57 15.85
CA MET A 1 -19.16 8.61 14.79
C MET A 1 -18.99 9.14 13.36
N ILE A 2 -19.03 10.45 13.08
CA ILE A 2 -18.96 10.97 11.70
C ILE A 2 -17.75 10.46 10.89
N TRP A 3 -16.56 10.42 11.49
CA TRP A 3 -15.33 9.94 10.85
C TRP A 3 -15.36 8.45 10.50
N VAL A 4 -15.99 7.64 11.36
CA VAL A 4 -16.18 6.20 11.14
C VAL A 4 -17.07 5.95 9.93
N ASN A 5 -18.20 6.66 9.87
CA ASN A 5 -19.13 6.56 8.76
C ASN A 5 -18.50 7.07 7.46
N LEU A 6 -17.77 8.19 7.52
CA LEU A 6 -17.05 8.74 6.37
C LEU A 6 -15.98 7.76 5.84
N GLY A 7 -15.15 7.21 6.73
CA GLY A 7 -14.11 6.25 6.35
C GLY A 7 -14.70 4.99 5.72
N SER A 8 -15.71 4.40 6.35
CA SER A 8 -16.38 3.20 5.82
C SER A 8 -17.08 3.46 4.49
N PHE A 9 -17.77 4.59 4.36
CA PHE A 9 -18.47 4.97 3.12
C PHE A 9 -17.52 5.26 1.97
N THR A 10 -16.41 5.97 2.23
CA THR A 10 -15.40 6.24 1.19
C THR A 10 -14.68 4.98 0.74
N LEU A 11 -14.44 4.01 1.63
CA LEU A 11 -13.92 2.70 1.23
C LEU A 11 -14.89 1.92 0.32
N LEU A 12 -16.19 1.94 0.65
CA LEU A 12 -17.23 1.33 -0.19
C LEU A 12 -17.25 1.94 -1.60
N LEU A 13 -17.27 3.28 -1.69
CA LEU A 13 -17.14 3.96 -2.98
C LEU A 13 -15.81 3.64 -3.67
N GLY A 14 -14.73 3.55 -2.89
CA GLY A 14 -13.40 3.20 -3.37
C GLY A 14 -13.39 1.85 -4.11
N VAL A 15 -14.07 0.83 -3.56
CA VAL A 15 -14.27 -0.46 -4.24
C VAL A 15 -15.00 -0.28 -5.57
N MET A 16 -16.10 0.45 -5.58
CA MET A 16 -16.91 0.66 -6.79
C MET A 16 -16.09 1.34 -7.89
N PHE A 17 -15.36 2.41 -7.55
CA PHE A 17 -14.50 3.13 -8.50
C PHE A 17 -13.28 2.29 -8.93
N ALA A 18 -12.66 1.54 -8.02
CA ALA A 18 -11.51 0.69 -8.36
C ALA A 18 -11.93 -0.42 -9.33
N LEU A 19 -13.05 -1.09 -9.05
CA LEU A 19 -13.58 -2.16 -9.89
C LEU A 19 -13.99 -1.62 -11.26
N PHE A 20 -14.73 -0.52 -11.28
CA PHE A 20 -15.12 0.16 -12.51
C PHE A 20 -13.88 0.57 -13.33
N THR A 21 -12.87 1.16 -12.70
CA THR A 21 -11.63 1.59 -13.36
C THR A 21 -10.88 0.40 -13.95
N SER A 22 -10.83 -0.72 -13.22
CA SER A 22 -10.20 -1.95 -13.69
C SER A 22 -10.88 -2.48 -14.96
N ILE A 23 -12.21 -2.64 -14.92
CA ILE A 23 -13.01 -3.11 -16.05
C ILE A 23 -12.91 -2.15 -17.24
N ALA A 24 -13.05 -0.84 -16.98
CA ALA A 24 -12.96 0.20 -18.00
C ALA A 24 -11.58 0.20 -18.68
N ALA A 25 -10.49 -0.01 -17.91
CA ALA A 25 -9.14 -0.06 -18.46
C ALA A 25 -8.92 -1.27 -19.37
N PHE A 26 -9.33 -2.47 -18.95
CA PHE A 26 -9.26 -3.66 -19.81
C PHE A 26 -10.13 -3.53 -21.07
N TYR A 27 -11.33 -2.96 -20.94
CA TYR A 27 -12.21 -2.72 -22.08
C TYR A 27 -11.64 -1.68 -23.06
N ALA A 28 -11.10 -0.57 -22.53
CA ALA A 28 -10.45 0.47 -23.30
C ALA A 28 -9.25 -0.07 -24.08
N ALA A 29 -8.46 -0.97 -23.47
CA ALA A 29 -7.28 -1.57 -24.08
C ALA A 29 -7.57 -2.36 -25.36
N GLN A 30 -8.78 -2.92 -25.50
CA GLN A 30 -9.13 -3.75 -26.66
C GLN A 30 -9.64 -2.95 -27.85
N LYS A 31 -10.48 -1.92 -27.62
CA LYS A 31 -11.29 -1.34 -28.70
C LYS A 31 -11.55 0.16 -28.60
N ARG A 32 -11.13 0.85 -27.52
CA ARG A 32 -11.67 2.18 -27.16
C ARG A 32 -10.70 3.08 -26.38
N ASN A 33 -9.80 3.76 -27.09
CA ASN A 33 -8.91 4.78 -26.50
C ASN A 33 -9.67 6.02 -25.97
N ASP A 34 -10.93 6.23 -26.37
CA ASP A 34 -11.81 7.31 -25.89
C ASP A 34 -12.13 7.21 -24.40
N LEU A 35 -11.96 6.03 -23.78
CA LEU A 35 -12.21 5.81 -22.35
C LEU A 35 -10.99 6.10 -21.46
N ILE A 36 -9.83 6.44 -22.03
CA ILE A 36 -8.62 6.78 -21.27
C ILE A 36 -8.86 7.89 -20.22
N PRO A 37 -9.57 9.01 -20.52
CA PRO A 37 -9.86 10.03 -19.52
C PRO A 37 -10.70 9.50 -18.36
N LEU A 38 -11.66 8.60 -18.64
CA LEU A 38 -12.52 7.99 -17.64
C LEU A 38 -11.73 7.05 -16.71
N VAL A 39 -10.83 6.23 -17.27
CA VAL A 39 -9.92 5.37 -16.48
C VAL A 39 -9.06 6.23 -15.56
N LYS A 40 -8.49 7.33 -16.07
CA LYS A 40 -7.66 8.25 -15.29
C LYS A 40 -8.43 8.94 -14.17
N LEU A 41 -9.66 9.35 -14.45
CA LEU A 41 -10.54 9.97 -13.46
C LEU A 41 -10.92 8.96 -12.38
N GLY A 42 -11.39 7.77 -12.77
CA GLY A 42 -11.77 6.71 -11.85
C GLY A 42 -10.61 6.32 -10.93
N GLY A 43 -9.40 6.16 -11.47
CA GLY A 43 -8.22 5.86 -10.66
C GLY A 43 -7.86 6.97 -9.69
N THR A 44 -7.96 8.23 -10.11
CA THR A 44 -7.73 9.39 -9.22
C THR A 44 -8.78 9.45 -8.11
N LEU A 45 -10.06 9.20 -8.42
CA LEU A 45 -11.14 9.17 -7.43
C LEU A 45 -10.96 8.04 -6.43
N THR A 46 -10.59 6.83 -6.86
CA THR A 46 -10.23 5.73 -5.95
C THR A 46 -9.13 6.16 -4.98
N ASN A 47 -8.04 6.76 -5.48
CA ASN A 47 -6.92 7.18 -4.63
C ASN A 47 -7.32 8.25 -3.61
N LEU A 48 -8.15 9.22 -4.02
CA LEU A 48 -8.67 10.25 -3.12
C LEU A 48 -9.60 9.68 -2.06
N LEU A 49 -10.46 8.72 -2.41
CA LEU A 49 -11.36 8.06 -1.46
C LEU A 49 -10.58 7.26 -0.40
N VAL A 50 -9.54 6.53 -0.80
CA VAL A 50 -8.65 5.82 0.13
C VAL A 50 -7.88 6.81 1.02
N LEU A 51 -7.42 7.94 0.47
CA LEU A 51 -6.79 9.01 1.25
C LEU A 51 -7.75 9.57 2.31
N VAL A 52 -9.01 9.84 1.96
CA VAL A 52 -10.02 10.31 2.91
C VAL A 52 -10.27 9.28 4.01
N ALA A 53 -10.35 7.99 3.67
CA ALA A 53 -10.46 6.92 4.66
C ALA A 53 -9.24 6.91 5.60
N PHE A 54 -8.01 6.99 5.06
CA PHE A 54 -6.81 7.02 5.90
C PHE A 54 -6.75 8.26 6.81
N ILE A 55 -7.14 9.43 6.31
CA ILE A 55 -7.26 10.65 7.14
C ILE A 55 -8.30 10.44 8.25
N ALA A 56 -9.44 9.82 7.95
CA ALA A 56 -10.45 9.51 8.96
C ALA A 56 -9.89 8.57 10.05
N LEU A 57 -9.07 7.57 9.68
CA LEU A 57 -8.37 6.70 10.63
C LEU A 57 -7.41 7.51 11.54
N LEU A 58 -6.60 8.40 10.96
CA LEU A 58 -5.72 9.26 11.73
C LEU A 58 -6.48 10.16 12.71
N VAL A 59 -7.62 10.73 12.27
CA VAL A 59 -8.44 11.57 13.13
C VAL A 59 -9.00 10.79 14.32
N VAL A 60 -9.50 9.56 14.11
CA VAL A 60 -10.02 8.77 15.25
C VAL A 60 -8.93 8.31 16.21
N LEU A 61 -7.71 8.03 15.73
CA LEU A 61 -6.55 7.69 16.56
C LEU A 61 -6.07 8.88 17.39
N VAL A 62 -5.84 10.03 16.75
CA VAL A 62 -5.30 11.23 17.40
C VAL A 62 -6.25 11.82 18.44
N ASN A 63 -7.56 11.63 18.26
CA ASN A 63 -8.59 12.11 19.19
C ASN A 63 -9.06 11.05 20.20
N ASP A 64 -8.36 9.92 20.31
CA ASP A 64 -8.64 8.89 21.34
C ASP A 64 -10.10 8.40 21.32
N LEU A 65 -10.67 8.21 20.12
CA LEU A 65 -12.06 7.82 19.98
C LEU A 65 -12.23 6.31 20.26
N PHE A 66 -12.22 5.93 21.53
CA PHE A 66 -12.23 4.52 21.98
C PHE A 66 -13.52 3.74 21.69
N TYR A 67 -14.57 4.39 21.19
CA TYR A 67 -15.71 3.67 20.60
C TYR A 67 -15.37 3.00 19.26
N VAL A 68 -14.19 3.29 18.69
CA VAL A 68 -13.61 2.58 17.55
C VAL A 68 -12.70 1.48 18.07
N ARG A 69 -13.02 0.22 17.74
CA ARG A 69 -12.30 -0.97 18.22
C ARG A 69 -10.80 -0.89 17.96
N TYR A 70 -10.41 -0.45 16.76
CA TYR A 70 -9.00 -0.32 16.41
C TYR A 70 -8.26 0.68 17.30
N VAL A 71 -8.88 1.84 17.58
CA VAL A 71 -8.29 2.86 18.47
C VAL A 71 -8.18 2.32 19.89
N ALA A 72 -9.22 1.66 20.39
CA ALA A 72 -9.25 1.07 21.72
C ALA A 72 -8.19 -0.02 21.94
N HIS A 73 -7.68 -0.67 20.89
CA HIS A 73 -6.65 -1.71 21.01
C HIS A 73 -5.23 -1.23 20.71
N HIS A 74 -5.05 -0.02 20.18
CA HIS A 74 -3.75 0.42 19.66
C HIS A 74 -3.36 1.85 20.05
N SER A 75 -4.08 2.50 20.97
CA SER A 75 -3.79 3.86 21.44
C SER A 75 -4.40 4.11 22.82
N ASN A 76 -3.78 5.01 23.58
CA ASN A 76 -4.32 5.53 24.84
C ASN A 76 -4.15 7.06 24.93
N SER A 77 -4.87 7.70 25.85
CA SER A 77 -4.88 9.17 25.99
C SER A 77 -3.50 9.79 26.22
N GLN A 78 -2.60 9.08 26.91
CA GLN A 78 -1.26 9.54 27.25
C GLN A 78 -0.20 9.23 26.19
N LEU A 79 -0.54 8.44 25.16
CA LEU A 79 0.39 8.05 24.11
C LEU A 79 0.86 9.31 23.33
N PRO A 80 2.17 9.55 23.19
CA PRO A 80 2.66 10.66 22.38
C PRO A 80 2.09 10.65 20.96
N ILE A 81 1.79 11.84 20.43
CA ILE A 81 1.09 12.01 19.15
C ILE A 81 1.76 11.28 17.98
N PHE A 82 3.09 11.18 18.00
CA PHE A 82 3.87 10.50 16.97
C PHE A 82 3.56 8.99 16.92
N TYR A 83 3.36 8.36 18.08
CA TYR A 83 2.98 6.96 18.17
C TYR A 83 1.49 6.75 17.89
N LYS A 84 0.63 7.73 18.19
CA LYS A 84 -0.78 7.70 17.75
C LYS A 84 -0.90 7.70 16.22
N ILE A 85 -0.05 8.46 15.54
CA ILE A 85 0.02 8.46 14.07
C ILE A 85 0.58 7.12 13.57
N SER A 86 1.68 6.62 14.16
CA SER A 86 2.28 5.35 13.72
C SER A 86 1.41 4.13 14.00
N ALA A 87 0.50 4.21 14.98
CA ALA A 87 -0.53 3.19 15.22
C ALA A 87 -1.40 2.93 13.97
N ALA A 88 -1.49 3.88 13.02
CA ALA A 88 -2.17 3.67 11.74
C ALA A 88 -1.54 2.57 10.87
N TRP A 89 -0.28 2.19 11.13
CA TRP A 89 0.40 1.04 10.51
C TRP A 89 1.06 0.12 11.55
N GLY A 90 0.60 0.18 12.80
CA GLY A 90 1.07 -0.69 13.89
C GLY A 90 0.24 -1.96 14.09
N GLY A 91 -1.04 -1.91 13.69
CA GLY A 91 -1.99 -3.02 13.76
C GLY A 91 -2.36 -3.57 12.38
N HIS A 92 -3.09 -4.68 12.35
CA HIS A 92 -3.41 -5.40 11.11
C HIS A 92 -4.31 -4.57 10.17
N GLU A 93 -5.43 -4.06 10.67
CA GLU A 93 -6.44 -3.32 9.90
C GLU A 93 -5.90 -1.97 9.39
N GLY A 94 -5.20 -1.23 10.26
CA GLY A 94 -4.56 0.02 9.88
C GLY A 94 -3.50 -0.19 8.81
N SER A 95 -2.63 -1.19 8.98
CA SER A 95 -1.57 -1.52 8.01
C SER A 95 -2.12 -1.87 6.63
N LEU A 96 -3.26 -2.55 6.55
CA LEU A 96 -3.92 -2.84 5.27
C LEU A 96 -4.46 -1.57 4.60
N LEU A 97 -5.06 -0.66 5.37
CA LEU A 97 -5.49 0.63 4.84
C LEU A 97 -4.30 1.49 4.40
N PHE A 98 -3.19 1.45 5.15
CA PHE A 98 -1.95 2.11 4.79
C PHE A 98 -1.33 1.52 3.52
N TRP A 99 -1.36 0.20 3.35
CA TRP A 99 -0.97 -0.48 2.11
C TRP A 99 -1.79 0.01 0.93
N ALA A 100 -3.12 0.07 1.07
CA ALA A 100 -4.01 0.57 0.03
C ALA A 100 -3.71 2.05 -0.31
N LEU A 101 -3.42 2.89 0.69
CA LEU A 101 -3.02 4.28 0.47
C LEU A 101 -1.73 4.35 -0.37
N LEU A 102 -0.70 3.60 0.02
CA LEU A 102 0.58 3.58 -0.70
C LEU A 102 0.40 3.04 -2.12
N LEU A 103 -0.41 1.99 -2.31
CA LEU A 103 -0.76 1.49 -3.64
C LEU A 103 -1.44 2.57 -4.48
N GLY A 104 -2.32 3.36 -3.88
CA GLY A 104 -2.96 4.50 -4.55
C GLY A 104 -1.96 5.58 -4.97
N ILE A 105 -1.00 5.91 -4.11
CA ILE A 105 0.09 6.85 -4.43
C ILE A 105 0.92 6.33 -5.61
N TRP A 106 1.36 5.08 -5.56
CA TRP A 106 2.10 4.46 -6.67
C TRP A 106 1.28 4.43 -7.96
N ASN A 107 -0.02 4.09 -7.88
CA ASN A 107 -0.92 4.10 -9.04
C ASN A 107 -1.07 5.51 -9.64
N GLN A 108 -1.14 6.55 -8.80
CA GLN A 108 -1.21 7.93 -9.27
C GLN A 108 0.07 8.36 -10.01
N ILE A 109 1.23 7.94 -9.52
CA ILE A 109 2.52 8.17 -10.19
C ILE A 109 2.55 7.39 -11.51
N PHE A 110 2.16 6.12 -11.50
CA PHE A 110 2.14 5.25 -12.67
C PHE A 110 1.24 5.81 -13.76
N GLN A 111 0.03 6.24 -13.42
CA GLN A 111 -0.92 6.82 -14.37
C GLN A 111 -0.36 8.05 -15.11
N ARG A 112 0.48 8.85 -14.45
CA ARG A 112 1.13 10.02 -15.07
C ARG A 112 2.29 9.60 -15.96
N TRP A 113 3.07 8.62 -15.51
CA TRP A 113 4.24 8.10 -16.22
C TRP A 113 3.87 7.22 -17.44
N ALA A 114 2.76 6.48 -17.36
CA ALA A 114 2.29 5.54 -18.38
C ALA A 114 1.96 6.18 -19.73
N LYS A 115 1.95 7.52 -19.81
CA LYS A 115 1.92 8.27 -21.10
C LYS A 115 3.12 7.95 -22.01
N SER A 116 4.20 7.42 -21.44
CA SER A 116 5.39 6.98 -22.18
C SER A 116 5.26 5.59 -22.81
N LEU A 117 4.19 4.85 -22.50
CA LEU A 117 3.95 3.50 -22.99
C LEU A 117 2.99 3.48 -24.18
N THR A 118 2.91 2.34 -24.86
CA THR A 118 1.81 2.05 -25.79
C THR A 118 0.48 2.08 -25.03
N PRO A 119 -0.63 2.55 -25.63
CA PRO A 119 -1.93 2.59 -24.96
C PRO A 119 -2.39 1.22 -24.46
N GLY A 120 -2.14 0.15 -25.23
CA GLY A 120 -2.48 -1.22 -24.86
C GLY A 120 -1.76 -1.67 -23.59
N LEU A 121 -0.43 -1.50 -23.52
CA LEU A 121 0.34 -1.87 -22.34
C LEU A 121 -0.06 -1.04 -21.11
N ALA A 122 -0.20 0.29 -21.28
CA ALA A 122 -0.60 1.19 -20.20
C ALA A 122 -1.97 0.83 -19.60
N LEU A 123 -2.97 0.62 -20.46
CA LEU A 123 -4.34 0.34 -20.04
C LEU A 123 -4.48 -1.04 -19.39
N ASN A 124 -3.82 -2.07 -19.94
CA ASN A 124 -3.80 -3.39 -19.29
C ASN A 124 -3.10 -3.32 -17.92
N ALA A 125 -1.97 -2.60 -17.80
CA ALA A 125 -1.28 -2.44 -16.52
C ALA A 125 -2.16 -1.69 -15.50
N LEU A 126 -2.82 -0.60 -15.90
CA LEU A 126 -3.79 0.10 -15.05
C LEU A 126 -4.96 -0.80 -14.64
N GLY A 127 -5.46 -1.63 -15.56
CA GLY A 127 -6.51 -2.62 -15.29
C GLY A 127 -6.13 -3.58 -14.18
N VAL A 128 -4.91 -4.14 -14.25
CA VAL A 128 -4.35 -5.03 -13.22
C VAL A 128 -4.16 -4.29 -11.89
N LEU A 129 -3.56 -3.10 -11.89
CA LEU A 129 -3.34 -2.31 -10.68
C LEU A 129 -4.64 -1.98 -9.94
N HIS A 130 -5.69 -1.61 -10.68
CA HIS A 130 -7.00 -1.34 -10.10
C HIS A 130 -7.77 -2.61 -9.70
N ALA A 131 -7.50 -3.76 -10.34
CA ALA A 131 -7.99 -5.05 -9.86
C ALA A 131 -7.38 -5.42 -8.50
N VAL A 132 -6.06 -5.24 -8.34
CA VAL A 132 -5.35 -5.46 -7.06
C VAL A 132 -5.89 -4.50 -5.99
N MET A 133 -6.03 -3.21 -6.30
CA MET A 133 -6.65 -2.23 -5.40
C MET A 133 -8.06 -2.66 -4.98
N THR A 134 -8.89 -3.13 -5.92
CA THR A 134 -10.24 -3.65 -5.62
C THR A 134 -10.18 -4.79 -4.61
N GLY A 135 -9.26 -5.75 -4.82
CA GLY A 135 -9.06 -6.88 -3.90
C GLY A 135 -8.70 -6.42 -2.48
N PHE A 136 -7.76 -5.48 -2.34
CA PHE A 136 -7.39 -4.90 -1.04
C PHE A 136 -8.57 -4.21 -0.36
N LEU A 137 -9.31 -3.37 -1.08
CA LEU A 137 -10.43 -2.63 -0.52
C LEU A 137 -11.59 -3.57 -0.13
N LEU A 138 -11.86 -4.62 -0.91
CA LEU A 138 -12.82 -5.66 -0.55
C LEU A 138 -12.39 -6.41 0.71
N PHE A 139 -11.11 -6.78 0.82
CA PHE A 139 -10.58 -7.46 2.00
C PHE A 139 -10.73 -6.60 3.27
N ILE A 140 -10.39 -5.31 3.18
CA ILE A 140 -10.58 -4.34 4.28
C ILE A 140 -12.05 -4.27 4.69
N LEU A 141 -12.97 -4.13 3.73
CA LEU A 141 -14.41 -4.02 4.05
C LEU A 141 -15.01 -5.31 4.62
N ALA A 142 -14.56 -6.47 4.13
CA ALA A 142 -15.16 -7.76 4.48
C ALA A 142 -14.66 -8.30 5.83
N GLY A 143 -13.41 -8.04 6.21
CA GLY A 143 -12.81 -8.70 7.38
C GLY A 143 -11.83 -7.87 8.20
N SER A 144 -11.35 -6.73 7.71
CA SER A 144 -10.25 -5.98 8.36
C SER A 144 -10.53 -4.48 8.42
N SER A 145 -11.76 -4.10 8.74
CA SER A 145 -12.15 -2.68 8.76
C SER A 145 -11.62 -2.00 10.03
N PRO A 146 -10.77 -0.96 9.91
CA PRO A 146 -10.28 -0.19 11.06
C PRO A 146 -11.36 0.71 11.67
N PHE A 147 -12.56 0.73 11.08
CA PHE A 147 -13.71 1.55 11.49
C PHE A 147 -14.75 0.74 12.28
N THR A 148 -14.41 -0.46 12.72
CA THR A 148 -15.36 -1.28 13.47
C THR A 148 -15.64 -0.66 14.85
N LEU A 149 -16.92 -0.53 15.19
CA LEU A 149 -17.36 0.02 16.48
C LEU A 149 -17.32 -1.04 17.60
N ILE A 150 -17.18 -0.58 18.84
CA ILE A 150 -17.30 -1.39 20.06
C ILE A 150 -18.25 -0.71 21.05
N ASP A 151 -19.11 -1.51 21.68
CA ASP A 151 -20.11 -1.06 22.67
C ASP A 151 -20.20 -2.12 23.80
N PRO A 152 -20.00 -1.75 25.09
CA PRO A 152 -19.63 -0.43 25.57
C PRO A 152 -18.22 -0.02 25.13
N ALA A 153 -18.06 1.25 24.77
CA ALA A 153 -16.74 1.82 24.54
C ALA A 153 -15.94 1.84 25.86
N PRO A 154 -14.69 1.36 25.90
CA PRO A 154 -13.89 1.43 27.11
C PRO A 154 -13.57 2.90 27.44
N PRO A 155 -13.45 3.25 28.74
CA PRO A 155 -13.13 4.61 29.16
C PRO A 155 -11.70 5.04 28.80
N GLU A 156 -10.81 4.08 28.55
CA GLU A 156 -9.43 4.28 28.14
C GLU A 156 -9.02 3.14 27.19
N GLY A 157 -8.15 3.45 26.23
CA GLY A 157 -7.65 2.46 25.27
C GLY A 157 -6.45 1.68 25.80
N ALA A 158 -6.17 0.54 25.17
CA ALA A 158 -4.95 -0.21 25.38
C ALA A 158 -3.75 0.54 24.81
N ASP A 159 -2.55 0.25 25.31
CA ASP A 159 -1.35 0.88 24.77
C ASP A 159 -1.01 0.35 23.36
N LEU A 160 -0.28 1.17 22.59
CA LEU A 160 0.43 0.65 21.43
C LEU A 160 1.46 -0.36 21.92
N ASN A 161 1.66 -1.47 21.19
CA ASN A 161 2.69 -2.46 21.54
C ASN A 161 4.01 -1.74 21.88
N PRO A 162 4.57 -1.92 23.09
CA PRO A 162 5.74 -1.17 23.55
C PRO A 162 6.92 -1.23 22.58
N LEU A 163 7.08 -2.36 21.87
CA LEU A 163 8.10 -2.48 20.83
C LEU A 163 7.94 -1.39 19.78
N LEU A 164 6.71 -1.13 19.32
CA LEU A 164 6.34 -0.12 18.30
C LEU A 164 6.53 1.34 18.74
N GLN A 165 6.87 1.58 20.00
CA GLN A 165 7.10 2.92 20.54
C GLN A 165 8.57 3.38 20.38
N ASP A 166 9.18 3.07 19.23
CA ASP A 166 10.52 3.49 18.87
C ASP A 166 10.54 4.23 17.52
N ILE A 167 11.42 5.22 17.38
CA ILE A 167 11.54 6.03 16.16
C ILE A 167 11.86 5.18 14.93
N GLY A 168 12.65 4.12 15.08
CA GLY A 168 12.98 3.15 14.04
C GLY A 168 11.73 2.46 13.50
N LEU A 169 10.81 2.04 14.38
CA LEU A 169 9.54 1.43 13.97
C LEU A 169 8.49 2.40 13.45
N VAL A 170 8.62 3.70 13.70
CA VAL A 170 7.78 4.67 13.02
C VAL A 170 8.26 4.89 11.58
N ILE A 171 9.57 4.86 11.35
CA ILE A 171 10.16 5.22 10.05
C ILE A 171 10.29 4.01 9.12
N HIS A 172 10.78 2.86 9.58
CA HIS A 172 11.13 1.76 8.68
C HIS A 172 9.91 1.09 8.00
N PRO A 173 8.71 0.91 8.62
CA PRO A 173 7.62 0.22 7.94
C PRO A 173 7.15 0.98 6.69
N PRO A 174 6.96 2.31 6.71
CA PRO A 174 6.67 3.07 5.49
C PRO A 174 7.62 2.78 4.32
N PHE A 175 8.93 2.63 4.56
CA PHE A 175 9.90 2.27 3.52
C PHE A 175 9.72 0.82 3.03
N LEU A 176 9.52 -0.13 3.94
CA LEU A 176 9.23 -1.52 3.56
C LEU A 176 7.93 -1.63 2.75
N TYR A 177 6.84 -1.01 3.21
CA TYR A 177 5.57 -1.00 2.49
C TYR A 177 5.70 -0.33 1.12
N LEU A 178 6.40 0.81 1.00
CA LEU A 178 6.68 1.45 -0.29
C LEU A 178 7.39 0.49 -1.24
N GLY A 179 8.34 -0.28 -0.73
CA GLY A 179 9.05 -1.31 -1.48
C GLY A 179 8.15 -2.46 -1.94
N TYR A 180 7.43 -3.10 -1.01
CA TYR A 180 6.51 -4.20 -1.31
C TYR A 180 5.42 -3.79 -2.29
N VAL A 181 4.75 -2.67 -2.03
CA VAL A 181 3.71 -2.11 -2.90
C VAL A 181 4.27 -1.83 -4.29
N GLY A 182 5.48 -1.27 -4.40
CA GLY A 182 6.13 -0.98 -5.67
C GLY A 182 6.35 -2.21 -6.56
N THR A 183 6.51 -3.41 -5.99
CA THR A 183 6.60 -4.64 -6.79
C THR A 183 5.31 -4.97 -7.55
N THR A 184 4.17 -4.45 -7.08
CA THR A 184 2.86 -4.61 -7.76
C THR A 184 2.89 -4.01 -9.16
N HIS A 185 3.65 -2.93 -9.37
CA HIS A 185 3.77 -2.26 -10.68
C HIS A 185 4.60 -3.07 -11.66
N VAL A 186 5.65 -3.73 -11.17
CA VAL A 186 6.42 -4.70 -11.96
C VAL A 186 5.54 -5.87 -12.37
N PHE A 187 4.76 -6.42 -11.42
CA PHE A 187 3.79 -7.47 -11.70
C PHE A 187 2.75 -7.04 -12.75
N ALA A 188 2.15 -5.86 -12.59
CA ALA A 188 1.14 -5.33 -13.50
C ALA A 188 1.67 -5.09 -14.92
N LEU A 189 2.88 -4.53 -15.06
CA LEU A 189 3.53 -4.35 -16.35
C LEU A 189 3.87 -5.70 -17.02
N SER A 190 4.31 -6.68 -16.24
CA SER A 190 4.60 -8.03 -16.73
C SER A 190 3.34 -8.74 -17.24
N LEU A 191 2.25 -8.68 -16.47
CA LEU A 191 0.98 -9.25 -16.89
C LEU A 191 0.40 -8.52 -18.11
N ALA A 192 0.51 -7.19 -18.15
CA ALA A 192 0.11 -6.40 -19.30
C ALA A 192 0.88 -6.79 -20.57
N ALA A 193 2.21 -7.00 -20.47
CA ALA A 193 3.03 -7.42 -21.59
C ALA A 193 2.68 -8.84 -22.06
N LEU A 194 2.31 -9.75 -21.15
CA LEU A 194 1.79 -11.07 -21.54
C LEU A 194 0.46 -10.98 -22.28
N ILE A 195 -0.43 -10.08 -21.86
CA ILE A 195 -1.73 -9.85 -22.51
C ILE A 195 -1.54 -9.25 -23.91
N THR A 196 -0.65 -8.28 -24.07
CA THR A 196 -0.44 -7.58 -25.34
C THR A 196 0.56 -8.27 -26.27
N GLY A 197 1.35 -9.22 -25.76
CA GLY A 197 2.49 -9.80 -26.47
C GLY A 197 3.71 -8.88 -26.56
N GLU A 198 3.73 -7.75 -25.83
CA GLU A 198 4.80 -6.74 -25.87
C GLU A 198 5.99 -7.06 -24.93
N ALA A 199 6.41 -8.33 -24.80
CA ALA A 199 7.45 -8.77 -23.85
C ALA A 199 8.90 -8.47 -24.29
N GLY A 200 9.10 -7.47 -25.16
CA GLY A 200 10.41 -7.12 -25.71
C GLY A 200 11.17 -6.05 -24.89
N ARG A 201 12.17 -5.43 -25.52
CA ARG A 201 12.99 -4.36 -24.92
C ARG A 201 12.17 -3.18 -24.39
N ALA A 202 11.03 -2.87 -25.03
CA ALA A 202 10.12 -1.82 -24.60
C ALA A 202 9.50 -2.12 -23.23
N TRP A 203 9.12 -3.37 -22.95
CA TRP A 203 8.68 -3.77 -21.61
C TRP A 203 9.83 -3.72 -20.61
N ALA A 204 11.01 -4.19 -20.98
CA ALA A 204 12.16 -4.21 -20.07
C ALA A 204 12.56 -2.80 -19.61
N SER A 205 12.65 -1.84 -20.55
CA SER A 205 12.94 -0.45 -20.24
C SER A 205 11.83 0.20 -19.40
N SER A 206 10.58 -0.23 -19.60
CA SER A 206 9.41 0.24 -18.87
C SER A 206 9.36 -0.28 -17.43
N CYS A 207 9.74 -1.53 -17.19
CA CYS A 207 9.77 -2.14 -15.85
C CYS A 207 10.89 -1.62 -14.95
N ARG A 208 12.04 -1.28 -15.56
CA ARG A 208 13.27 -0.90 -14.84
C ARG A 208 13.09 0.21 -13.79
N PRO A 209 12.46 1.37 -14.07
CA PRO A 209 12.30 2.42 -13.05
C PRO A 209 11.46 1.96 -11.85
N TRP A 210 10.44 1.13 -12.07
CA TRP A 210 9.59 0.60 -11.00
C TRP A 210 10.32 -0.44 -10.16
N ALA A 211 11.07 -1.34 -10.79
CA ALA A 211 11.91 -2.32 -10.10
C ALA A 211 13.00 -1.63 -9.24
N LEU A 212 13.69 -0.62 -9.79
CA LEU A 212 14.71 0.13 -9.06
C LEU A 212 14.12 0.92 -7.89
N ALA A 213 12.98 1.57 -8.07
CA ALA A 213 12.33 2.31 -7.00
C ALA A 213 11.87 1.36 -5.87
N ALA A 214 11.22 0.25 -6.20
CA ALA A 214 10.80 -0.76 -5.22
C ALA A 214 12.00 -1.34 -4.47
N TRP A 215 13.07 -1.69 -5.20
CA TRP A 215 14.32 -2.21 -4.63
C TRP A 215 15.00 -1.18 -3.72
N GLY A 216 15.01 0.10 -4.10
CA GLY A 216 15.59 1.17 -3.29
C GLY A 216 14.82 1.38 -1.98
N PHE A 217 13.49 1.42 -2.03
CA PHE A 217 12.66 1.53 -0.82
C PHE A 217 12.81 0.31 0.09
N LEU A 218 12.82 -0.92 -0.47
CA LEU A 218 13.12 -2.12 0.30
C LEU A 218 14.49 -2.03 0.95
N SER A 219 15.53 -1.60 0.22
CA SER A 219 16.89 -1.47 0.76
C SER A 219 16.96 -0.52 1.95
N ILE A 220 16.27 0.62 1.88
CA ILE A 220 16.20 1.57 2.99
C ILE A 220 15.42 0.98 4.17
N GLY A 221 14.26 0.37 3.91
CA GLY A 221 13.43 -0.24 4.96
C GLY A 221 14.15 -1.39 5.67
N ILE A 222 14.83 -2.24 4.90
CA ILE A 222 15.71 -3.30 5.37
C ILE A 222 16.82 -2.74 6.24
N LEU A 223 17.53 -1.70 5.77
CA LEU A 223 18.65 -1.12 6.50
C LEU A 223 18.16 -0.61 7.85
N ILE A 224 17.11 0.23 7.86
CA ILE A 224 16.59 0.81 9.10
C ILE A 224 16.00 -0.26 10.03
N GLY A 225 15.28 -1.23 9.48
CA GLY A 225 14.76 -2.38 10.24
C GLY A 225 15.89 -3.12 10.97
N SER A 226 16.94 -3.50 10.23
CA SER A 226 18.09 -4.23 10.79
C SER A 226 18.83 -3.45 11.88
N MET A 227 18.87 -2.11 11.79
CA MET A 227 19.42 -1.27 12.86
C MET A 227 18.55 -1.38 14.12
N TRP A 228 17.24 -1.23 13.96
CA TRP A 228 16.28 -1.30 15.04
C TRP A 228 16.27 -2.68 15.73
N ALA A 229 16.16 -3.77 14.97
CA ALA A 229 16.11 -5.11 15.54
C ALA A 229 17.37 -5.45 16.33
N TYR A 230 18.53 -4.95 15.88
CA TYR A 230 19.80 -5.15 16.58
C TYR A 230 19.80 -4.53 17.99
N TYR A 231 19.36 -3.28 18.14
CA TYR A 231 19.42 -2.60 19.46
C TYR A 231 18.20 -2.87 20.34
N GLU A 232 17.01 -3.06 19.77
CA GLU A 232 15.77 -3.22 20.55
C GLU A 232 15.53 -4.67 20.94
N LEU A 233 15.73 -5.60 19.99
CA LEU A 233 15.41 -7.00 20.20
C LEU A 233 16.62 -7.84 20.63
N GLY A 234 17.84 -7.31 20.51
CA GLY A 234 19.06 -7.91 21.07
C GLY A 234 19.44 -9.26 20.47
N TRP A 235 19.10 -9.54 19.20
CA TRP A 235 19.25 -10.87 18.58
C TRP A 235 20.72 -11.30 18.32
N GLY A 236 21.70 -10.89 19.12
CA GLY A 236 23.07 -11.39 19.04
C GLY A 236 23.83 -11.01 17.76
N GLY A 237 23.26 -10.19 16.89
CA GLY A 237 23.83 -9.78 15.60
C GLY A 237 22.80 -9.10 14.70
N TRP A 238 23.30 -8.37 13.71
CA TRP A 238 22.47 -7.91 12.60
C TRP A 238 21.94 -9.13 11.85
N TRP A 239 20.64 -9.19 11.53
CA TRP A 239 20.06 -10.26 10.71
C TRP A 239 20.04 -11.65 11.34
N PHE A 240 19.97 -11.75 12.66
CA PHE A 240 19.52 -13.00 13.27
C PHE A 240 18.06 -13.28 12.85
N TRP A 241 17.48 -14.41 13.25
CA TRP A 241 16.20 -14.96 12.74
C TRP A 241 14.91 -14.11 12.89
N ASP A 242 14.92 -12.78 12.72
CA ASP A 242 13.72 -11.95 12.66
C ASP A 242 12.93 -12.31 11.40
N PRO A 243 11.72 -12.90 11.53
CA PRO A 243 10.94 -13.32 10.38
C PRO A 243 10.49 -12.15 9.50
N VAL A 244 10.33 -10.94 10.04
CA VAL A 244 9.91 -9.74 9.28
C VAL A 244 11.05 -9.28 8.37
N GLU A 245 12.27 -9.21 8.90
CA GLU A 245 13.46 -8.82 8.12
C GLU A 245 13.79 -9.88 7.07
N ASN A 246 13.79 -11.15 7.45
CA ASN A 246 14.08 -12.24 6.52
C ASN A 246 13.03 -12.38 5.41
N ALA A 247 11.75 -12.14 5.72
CA ALA A 247 10.71 -12.11 4.70
C ALA A 247 10.93 -10.98 3.68
N SER A 248 11.45 -9.83 4.11
CA SER A 248 11.73 -8.69 3.23
C SER A 248 12.87 -8.92 2.24
N LEU A 249 13.81 -9.82 2.57
CA LEU A 249 14.90 -10.20 1.69
C LEU A 249 14.42 -10.97 0.45
N MET A 250 13.35 -11.76 0.56
CA MET A 250 12.85 -12.58 -0.55
C MET A 250 12.47 -11.74 -1.79
N PRO A 251 11.59 -10.72 -1.69
CA PRO A 251 11.33 -9.84 -2.83
C PRO A 251 12.55 -8.98 -3.19
N TRP A 252 13.43 -8.63 -2.24
CA TRP A 252 14.64 -7.88 -2.53
C TRP A 252 15.62 -8.65 -3.43
N PHE A 253 15.86 -9.94 -3.16
CA PHE A 253 16.68 -10.81 -4.02
C PHE A 253 16.04 -11.02 -5.39
N CYS A 254 14.72 -11.27 -5.43
CA CYS A 254 13.99 -11.38 -6.69
C CYS A 254 14.09 -10.11 -7.53
N LEU A 255 13.96 -8.92 -6.92
CA LEU A 255 14.15 -7.64 -7.61
C LEU A 255 15.60 -7.45 -8.07
N THR A 256 16.58 -7.85 -7.27
CA THR A 256 18.00 -7.77 -7.65
C THR A 256 18.27 -8.61 -8.90
N ALA A 257 17.77 -9.86 -8.93
CA ALA A 257 17.85 -10.72 -10.10
C ALA A 257 17.11 -10.11 -11.30
N LEU A 258 15.90 -9.59 -11.09
CA LEU A 258 15.14 -8.92 -12.15
C LEU A 258 15.89 -7.71 -12.72
N ILE A 259 16.43 -6.83 -11.88
CA ILE A 259 17.18 -5.64 -12.31
C ILE A 259 18.38 -6.05 -13.16
N HIS A 260 19.09 -7.12 -12.78
CA HIS A 260 20.16 -7.67 -13.59
C HIS A 260 19.66 -8.14 -14.96
N CYS A 261 18.57 -8.92 -15.01
CA CYS A 261 17.96 -9.37 -16.27
C CYS A 261 17.53 -8.20 -17.15
N LEU A 262 16.95 -7.14 -16.58
CA LEU A 262 16.50 -5.95 -17.29
C LEU A 262 17.65 -5.12 -17.90
N LEU A 263 18.88 -5.26 -17.39
CA LEU A 263 20.06 -4.59 -17.97
C LEU A 263 20.60 -5.31 -19.22
N VAL A 264 20.34 -6.61 -19.34
CA VAL A 264 20.89 -7.46 -20.40
C VAL A 264 19.90 -7.68 -21.56
N ALA A 265 18.60 -7.40 -21.36
CA ALA A 265 17.52 -7.48 -22.35
C ALA A 265 17.51 -6.31 -23.37
#